data_AF-A0A645B1K0-F1
#
_entry.id   AF-A0A645B1K0-F1
#
_cell.length_a   1.000
_cell.length_b   1.000
_cell.length_c   1.000
_cell.angle_alpha   90.00
_cell.angle_beta   90.00
_cell.angle_gamma   90.00
#
_symmetry.space_group_name_H-M   'P 1'
#
loop_
_entity.id
_entity.type
_entity.pdbx_description
1 polymer ?
#
loop_
_entity_poly.entity_id
_entity_poly.type
_entity_poly.pdbx_seq_one_letter_code
_entity_poly.pdbx_strand_id
1 'polypeptide(L)'
;MATKIGFLWRAPISSHTKDVNDKNDNIRTIGWMSYTNSEKEKATILVVENKDENVAYIEAGKETQRNKKNIGNGKLVTFVWDEALFSHDINPVALSEDNREIYRYGYPLGTTIHRDTDMKWYSIK
;
A
#
# COMPACT_ATOMS: atom_id res chain seq x y z
N MET A 1 -9.58 -14.70 10.90
CA MET A 1 -10.18 -16.01 11.23
C MET A 1 -10.31 -16.79 9.93
N ALA A 2 -9.79 -18.01 9.86
CA ALA A 2 -9.85 -18.84 8.64
C ALA A 2 -11.19 -19.59 8.56
N THR A 3 -11.71 -19.78 7.36
CA THR A 3 -12.96 -20.48 7.08
C THR A 3 -12.65 -21.80 6.38
N LYS A 4 -13.30 -22.89 6.78
CA LYS A 4 -13.12 -24.21 6.15
C LYS A 4 -13.95 -24.29 4.86
N ILE A 5 -13.32 -24.68 3.75
CA ILE A 5 -13.97 -24.95 2.47
C ILE A 5 -13.56 -26.36 2.03
N GLY A 6 -14.48 -27.32 2.20
CA GLY A 6 -14.19 -28.74 1.99
C GLY A 6 -13.09 -29.24 2.92
N PHE A 7 -12.00 -29.77 2.35
CA PHE A 7 -10.81 -30.21 3.09
C PHE A 7 -9.77 -29.11 3.34
N LEU A 8 -9.94 -27.93 2.74
CA LEU A 8 -8.97 -26.84 2.80
C LEU A 8 -9.44 -25.69 3.70
N TRP A 9 -8.51 -24.86 4.12
CA TRP A 9 -8.78 -23.61 4.85
C TRP A 9 -8.56 -22.43 3.92
N ARG A 10 -9.45 -21.45 4.00
CA ARG A 10 -9.35 -20.16 3.31
C ARG A 10 -9.24 -19.04 4.33
N ALA A 11 -8.29 -18.14 4.14
CA ALA A 11 -8.28 -16.86 4.85
C ALA A 11 -9.06 -15.83 4.02
N PRO A 12 -10.21 -15.32 4.51
CA PRO A 12 -10.97 -14.32 3.78
C PRO A 12 -10.32 -12.93 3.84
N ILE A 13 -9.49 -12.68 4.85
CA ILE A 13 -8.80 -11.40 5.06
C ILE A 13 -7.30 -11.65 5.08
N SER A 14 -6.56 -10.82 4.36
CA SER A 14 -5.13 -10.59 4.56
C SER A 14 -4.93 -9.13 4.96
N SER A 15 -4.13 -8.88 5.96
CA SER A 15 -3.85 -7.53 6.44
C SER A 15 -2.40 -7.41 6.86
N HIS A 16 -1.82 -6.25 6.63
CA HIS A 16 -0.49 -5.91 7.09
C HIS A 16 -0.52 -4.50 7.66
N THR A 17 0.05 -4.34 8.84
CA THR A 17 0.26 -3.05 9.49
C THR A 17 1.73 -2.94 9.81
N LYS A 18 2.36 -1.81 9.46
CA LYS A 18 3.75 -1.57 9.87
C LYS A 18 3.74 -0.99 11.29
N ASP A 19 4.73 -1.38 12.09
CA ASP A 19 4.87 -0.85 13.45
C ASP A 19 5.02 0.67 13.41
N VAL A 20 4.20 1.37 14.21
CA VAL A 20 4.07 2.84 14.22
C VAL A 20 5.36 3.54 14.68
N ASN A 21 6.30 2.76 15.24
CA ASN A 21 7.56 3.22 15.79
C ASN A 21 8.71 3.42 14.78
N ASP A 22 8.52 3.12 13.49
CA ASP A 22 9.48 3.49 12.45
C ASP A 22 9.38 5.00 12.14
N LYS A 23 9.87 5.82 13.08
CA LYS A 23 9.69 7.28 13.11
C LYS A 23 10.52 8.05 12.09
N ASN A 24 11.39 7.38 11.34
CA ASN A 24 12.34 8.05 10.44
C ASN A 24 11.89 8.07 8.98
N ASP A 25 10.84 7.31 8.61
CA ASP A 25 10.33 7.33 7.24
C ASP A 25 9.47 8.59 7.00
N ASN A 26 9.76 9.34 5.92
CA ASN A 26 9.03 10.54 5.47
C ASN A 26 7.62 10.21 4.95
N ILE A 27 7.41 9.03 4.38
CA ILE A 27 6.10 8.52 3.96
C ILE A 27 5.92 7.13 4.56
N ARG A 28 4.73 6.82 5.06
CA ARG A 28 4.46 5.56 5.76
C ARG A 28 3.19 4.91 5.28
N THR A 29 3.26 3.60 5.10
CA THR A 29 2.06 2.79 4.97
C THR A 29 1.63 2.38 6.37
N ILE A 30 0.53 2.95 6.87
CA ILE A 30 -0.04 2.58 8.17
C ILE A 30 -0.51 1.13 8.13
N GLY A 31 -1.16 0.77 7.02
CA GLY A 31 -1.49 -0.60 6.74
C GLY A 31 -2.26 -0.77 5.45
N TRP A 32 -2.45 -2.02 5.08
CA TRP A 32 -3.34 -2.43 4.01
C TRP A 32 -4.10 -3.68 4.41
N MET A 33 -5.25 -3.87 3.78
CA MET A 33 -6.10 -5.03 3.95
C MET A 33 -6.70 -5.42 2.62
N SER A 34 -6.78 -6.71 2.35
CA SER A 34 -7.50 -7.30 1.22
C SER A 34 -8.48 -8.32 1.76
N TYR A 35 -9.75 -8.19 1.37
CA TYR A 35 -10.87 -9.00 1.81
C TYR A 35 -11.54 -9.68 0.63
N THR A 36 -11.90 -10.94 0.83
CA THR A 36 -12.77 -11.71 -0.06
C THR A 36 -13.66 -12.65 0.76
N ASN A 37 -14.95 -12.75 0.43
CA ASN A 37 -15.84 -13.72 1.08
C ASN A 37 -16.37 -14.80 0.13
N SER A 38 -17.28 -15.63 0.63
CA SER A 38 -17.97 -16.69 -0.12
C SER A 38 -19.01 -16.13 -1.09
N GLU A 39 -19.54 -14.94 -0.82
CA GLU A 39 -20.58 -14.26 -1.61
C GLU A 39 -19.98 -13.39 -2.75
N LYS A 40 -18.68 -13.56 -3.01
CA LYS A 40 -17.89 -12.83 -4.01
C LYS A 40 -17.74 -11.32 -3.73
N GLU A 41 -18.07 -10.86 -2.54
CA GLU A 41 -17.71 -9.51 -2.10
C GLU A 41 -16.20 -9.42 -1.93
N LYS A 42 -15.64 -8.30 -2.37
CA LYS A 42 -14.20 -8.03 -2.33
C LYS A 42 -13.97 -6.59 -1.97
N ALA A 43 -12.94 -6.35 -1.17
CA ALA A 43 -12.50 -5.00 -0.87
C ALA A 43 -11.00 -4.99 -0.62
N THR A 44 -10.33 -3.93 -1.07
CA THR A 44 -8.96 -3.62 -0.67
C THR A 44 -8.92 -2.22 -0.09
N ILE A 45 -8.19 -2.06 1.02
CA ILE A 45 -7.95 -0.77 1.67
C ILE A 45 -6.45 -0.57 1.81
N LEU A 46 -5.98 0.63 1.48
CA LEU A 46 -4.61 1.10 1.74
C LEU A 46 -4.67 2.43 2.47
N VAL A 47 -3.89 2.57 3.55
CA VAL A 47 -3.77 3.82 4.31
C VAL A 47 -2.31 4.28 4.33
N VAL A 48 -2.08 5.51 3.89
CA VAL A 48 -0.75 6.13 3.78
C VAL A 48 -0.73 7.45 4.55
N GLU A 49 0.33 7.66 5.32
CA GLU A 49 0.67 8.91 6.00
C GLU A 49 1.83 9.60 5.26
N ASN A 50 1.73 10.91 5.06
CA ASN A 50 2.79 11.73 4.49
C ASN A 50 3.35 12.70 5.53
N LYS A 51 4.68 12.81 5.62
CA LYS A 51 5.43 13.79 6.43
C LYS A 51 6.44 14.58 5.58
N ASP A 52 6.49 14.32 4.27
CA ASP A 52 7.32 15.06 3.34
C ASP A 52 6.52 16.22 2.73
N GLU A 53 7.08 17.41 2.79
CA GLU A 53 6.47 18.60 2.18
C GLU A 53 6.55 18.60 0.65
N ASN A 54 7.46 17.82 0.05
CA ASN A 54 7.63 17.74 -1.39
C ASN A 54 6.63 16.76 -2.04
N VAL A 55 5.89 15.99 -1.24
CA VAL A 55 4.87 15.05 -1.72
C VAL A 55 3.52 15.76 -1.75
N ALA A 56 2.93 15.83 -2.95
CA ALA A 56 1.61 16.41 -3.18
C ALA A 56 0.54 15.35 -3.44
N TYR A 57 0.92 14.19 -3.98
CA TYR A 57 -0.03 13.14 -4.33
C TYR A 57 0.50 11.74 -3.99
N ILE A 58 -0.42 10.84 -3.67
CA ILE A 58 -0.18 9.40 -3.73
C ILE A 58 -0.98 8.86 -4.92
N GLU A 59 -0.34 8.01 -5.70
CA GLU A 59 -0.98 7.26 -6.76
C GLU A 59 -0.83 5.76 -6.51
N ALA A 60 -1.93 5.03 -6.57
CA ALA A 60 -1.98 3.61 -6.24
C ALA A 60 -3.10 2.90 -7.01
N GLY A 61 -2.91 1.61 -7.27
CA GLY A 61 -3.85 0.74 -7.96
C GLY A 61 -3.21 -0.04 -9.10
N LYS A 62 -4.00 -0.90 -9.74
CA LYS A 62 -3.59 -1.66 -10.92
C LYS A 62 -3.08 -0.71 -12.00
N GLU A 63 -2.09 -1.15 -12.77
CA GLU A 63 -1.39 -0.34 -13.78
C GLU A 63 -2.34 0.42 -14.73
N THR A 64 -3.45 -0.21 -15.15
CA THR A 64 -4.44 0.39 -16.05
C THR A 64 -5.55 1.18 -15.34
N GLN A 65 -5.62 1.15 -14.00
CA GLN A 65 -6.71 1.68 -13.19
C GLN A 65 -6.16 2.26 -11.87
N ARG A 66 -5.28 3.25 -11.98
CA ARG A 66 -4.65 3.91 -10.84
C ARG A 66 -5.50 5.07 -10.35
N ASN A 67 -5.64 5.16 -9.04
CA ASN A 67 -6.28 6.28 -8.35
C ASN A 67 -5.19 7.21 -7.83
N LYS A 68 -5.30 8.50 -8.17
CA LYS A 68 -4.44 9.55 -7.62
C LYS A 68 -5.22 10.39 -6.61
N LYS A 69 -4.66 10.58 -5.42
CA LYS A 69 -5.25 11.41 -4.36
C LYS A 69 -4.23 12.41 -3.85
N ASN A 70 -4.68 13.65 -3.65
CA ASN A 70 -3.86 14.68 -3.00
C ASN A 70 -3.64 14.31 -1.53
N ILE A 71 -2.42 14.56 -1.04
CA ILE A 71 -2.06 14.40 0.36
C ILE A 71 -1.17 15.58 0.77
N GLY A 72 -1.51 16.22 1.89
CA GLY A 72 -0.66 17.27 2.46
C GLY A 72 0.35 16.70 3.46
N ASN A 73 1.33 17.52 3.85
CA ASN A 73 2.23 17.19 4.95
C ASN A 73 1.44 16.94 6.25
N GLY A 74 1.80 15.88 6.98
CA GLY A 74 1.16 15.43 8.22
C GLY A 74 -0.22 14.80 8.03
N LYS A 75 -0.67 14.56 6.81
CA LYS A 75 -2.02 14.03 6.52
C LYS A 75 -1.98 12.54 6.19
N LEU A 76 -3.16 11.92 6.31
CA LEU A 76 -3.44 10.56 5.89
C LEU A 76 -4.28 10.56 4.62
N VAL A 77 -4.09 9.55 3.79
CA VAL A 77 -4.96 9.25 2.65
C VAL A 77 -5.36 7.78 2.66
N THR A 78 -6.63 7.53 2.33
CA THR A 78 -7.18 6.18 2.24
C THR A 78 -7.58 5.87 0.82
N PHE A 79 -7.14 4.73 0.30
CA PHE A 79 -7.61 4.17 -0.96
C PHE A 79 -8.50 2.97 -0.66
N VAL A 80 -9.57 2.83 -1.45
CA VAL A 80 -10.53 1.73 -1.36
C VAL A 80 -10.81 1.26 -2.77
N TRP A 81 -10.81 -0.05 -2.97
CA TRP A 81 -11.19 -0.70 -4.22
C TRP A 81 -12.20 -1.81 -3.92
N ASP A 82 -13.20 -1.98 -4.78
CA ASP A 82 -14.17 -3.07 -4.73
C ASP A 82 -13.62 -4.36 -5.38
N GLU A 83 -12.32 -4.57 -5.18
CA GLU A 83 -11.54 -5.67 -5.74
C GLU A 83 -10.58 -6.21 -4.68
N ALA A 84 -10.19 -7.47 -4.84
CA ALA A 84 -9.12 -8.05 -4.05
C ALA A 84 -7.80 -7.88 -4.79
N LEU A 85 -7.03 -6.90 -4.36
CA LEU A 85 -5.70 -6.60 -4.87
C LEU A 85 -4.66 -7.19 -3.92
N PHE A 86 -3.54 -7.65 -4.49
CA PHE A 86 -2.35 -8.01 -3.73
C PHE A 86 -1.42 -6.80 -3.60
N SER A 87 -0.48 -6.85 -2.65
CA SER A 87 0.47 -5.76 -2.42
C SER A 87 1.25 -5.37 -3.68
N HIS A 88 1.59 -6.34 -4.53
CA HIS A 88 2.29 -6.12 -5.81
C HIS A 88 1.40 -5.59 -6.94
N ASP A 89 0.06 -5.58 -6.78
CA ASP A 89 -0.85 -5.01 -7.79
C ASP A 89 -1.06 -3.51 -7.55
N ILE A 90 -0.98 -3.08 -6.28
CA ILE A 90 -1.30 -1.71 -5.88
C ILE A 90 -0.17 -0.74 -6.25
N ASN A 91 1.09 -1.21 -6.17
CA ASN A 91 2.32 -0.46 -6.48
C ASN A 91 2.23 1.05 -6.20
N PRO A 92 2.10 1.47 -4.93
CA PRO A 92 1.99 2.88 -4.58
C PRO A 92 3.25 3.68 -4.94
N VAL A 93 3.05 4.87 -5.50
CA VAL A 93 4.09 5.88 -5.71
C VAL A 93 3.67 7.22 -5.10
N ALA A 94 4.65 8.01 -4.69
CA ALA A 94 4.44 9.37 -4.21
C ALA A 94 4.97 10.35 -5.23
N LEU A 95 4.18 11.39 -5.50
CA LEU A 95 4.42 12.35 -6.56
C LEU A 95 4.57 13.76 -5.98
N SER A 96 5.45 14.54 -6.59
CA SER A 96 5.53 15.99 -6.39
C SER A 96 4.38 16.74 -7.09
N GLU A 97 4.30 18.06 -6.87
CA GLU A 97 3.26 18.91 -7.47
C GLU A 97 3.23 18.85 -9.01
N ASP A 98 4.40 18.66 -9.64
CA ASP A 98 4.57 18.52 -11.09
C ASP A 98 4.38 17.07 -11.59
N ASN A 99 3.87 16.17 -10.76
CA ASN A 99 3.65 14.74 -11.04
C ASN A 99 4.92 13.91 -11.28
N ARG A 100 6.10 14.35 -10.83
CA ARG A 100 7.29 13.50 -10.84
C ARG A 100 7.24 12.51 -9.68
N GLU A 101 7.60 11.25 -9.94
CA GLU A 101 7.75 10.26 -8.88
C GLU A 101 8.98 10.58 -8.02
N ILE A 102 8.77 10.69 -6.71
CA ILE A 102 9.82 10.97 -5.73
C ILE A 102 10.00 9.83 -4.72
N TYR A 103 8.97 8.98 -4.55
CA TYR A 103 9.08 7.73 -3.80
C TYR A 103 8.33 6.58 -4.45
N ARG A 104 8.84 5.38 -4.27
CA ARG A 104 8.20 4.11 -4.62
C ARG A 104 8.04 3.23 -3.39
N TYR A 105 6.87 2.65 -3.20
CA TYR A 105 6.64 1.64 -2.17
C TYR A 105 7.04 0.23 -2.66
N GLY A 106 7.67 -0.58 -1.79
CA GLY A 106 7.95 -1.99 -2.05
C GLY A 106 9.29 -2.41 -1.46
N TYR A 107 9.97 -3.37 -2.09
CA TYR A 107 11.30 -3.84 -1.69
C TYR A 107 12.42 -3.04 -2.35
N PRO A 108 13.64 -3.01 -1.80
CA PRO A 108 14.79 -2.36 -2.42
C PRO A 108 15.10 -3.00 -3.78
N LEU A 109 15.45 -2.17 -4.76
CA LEU A 109 15.84 -2.63 -6.10
C LEU A 109 17.31 -3.09 -6.11
N GLY A 110 17.66 -4.00 -7.03
CA GLY A 110 19.04 -4.46 -7.20
C GLY A 110 19.52 -5.50 -6.18
N THR A 111 18.60 -6.10 -5.41
CA THR A 111 18.88 -7.20 -4.48
C THR A 111 17.89 -8.35 -4.69
N THR A 112 18.34 -9.59 -4.48
CA THR A 112 17.50 -10.80 -4.46
C THR A 112 17.14 -11.25 -3.05
N ILE A 113 17.72 -10.60 -2.03
CA ILE A 113 17.46 -10.89 -0.61
C ILE A 113 16.47 -9.84 -0.11
N HIS A 114 15.32 -10.32 0.36
CA HIS A 114 14.25 -9.49 0.91
C HIS A 114 13.92 -9.95 2.32
N ARG A 115 13.95 -9.02 3.27
CA ARG A 115 13.40 -9.21 4.62
C ARG A 115 12.06 -8.50 4.70
N ASP A 116 11.16 -8.98 5.55
CA ASP A 116 9.85 -8.33 5.74
C ASP A 116 9.98 -6.86 6.16
N THR A 117 11.05 -6.53 6.90
CA THR A 117 11.41 -5.16 7.31
C THR A 117 11.80 -4.23 6.15
N ASP A 118 12.12 -4.80 4.99
CA ASP A 118 12.60 -4.05 3.83
C ASP A 118 11.44 -3.47 3.01
N MET A 119 10.19 -3.87 3.27
CA MET A 119 9.02 -3.35 2.55
C MET A 119 8.64 -1.95 3.08
N LYS A 120 9.01 -0.90 2.33
CA LYS A 120 8.76 0.50 2.71
C LYS A 120 8.81 1.45 1.50
N TRP A 121 8.71 2.75 1.77
CA TRP A 121 8.88 3.80 0.78
C TRP A 121 10.37 4.09 0.55
N TYR A 122 10.82 3.99 -0.69
CA TYR A 122 12.18 4.28 -1.12
C TYR A 122 12.17 5.53 -2.00
N SER A 123 13.03 6.50 -1.68
CA SER A 123 13.22 7.68 -2.51
C SER A 123 13.80 7.28 -3.87
N ILE A 124 13.22 7.85 -4.92
CA ILE A 124 13.71 7.75 -6.30
C ILE A 124 14.56 8.99 -6.51
N LYS A 125 15.88 8.81 -6.67
CA LYS A 125 16.80 9.89 -7.03
C LYS A 125 16.81 10.10 -8.53
#